data_AF-A0A7Y3JJA6-F1
#
_entry.id   AF-A0A7Y3JJA6-F1
#
_cell.length_a   1.000
_cell.length_b   1.000
_cell.length_c   1.000
_cell.angle_alpha   90.00
_cell.angle_beta   90.00
_cell.angle_gamma   90.00
#
_symmetry.space_group_name_H-M   'P 1'
#
loop_
_entity.id
_entity.type
_entity.pdbx_description
1 polymer ?
#
loop_
_entity_poly.entity_id
_entity_poly.type
_entity_poly.pdbx_seq_one_letter_code
_entity_poly.pdbx_strand_id
1 'polypeptide(L)' 'MFCGLPGGANTFTATGSLATARGLLTATLLSDGKVLVIGGYGTAGYLASAELYF' A
#
# COMPACT_ATOMS: atom_id res chain seq x y z
N MET A 1 0.11 -5.75 2.08
CA MET A 1 1.21 -6.71 1.82
C MET A 1 0.87 -7.99 2.58
N PHE A 2 0.52 -9.07 1.89
CA PHE A 2 0.27 -10.37 2.53
C PHE A 2 0.56 -11.46 1.50
N CYS A 3 1.37 -12.44 1.90
CA CYS A 3 1.71 -13.61 1.09
C CYS A 3 0.87 -14.80 1.56
N GLY A 4 0.23 -15.52 0.64
CA GLY A 4 -0.50 -16.74 1.00
C GLY A 4 -1.07 -17.52 -0.19
N LEU A 5 -0.48 -18.71 -0.41
CA LEU A 5 -1.01 -19.95 -1.05
C LEU A 5 -0.66 -20.26 -2.53
N PRO A 6 -0.54 -21.57 -2.88
CA PRO A 6 0.58 -22.11 -3.65
C PRO A 6 0.22 -22.28 -5.12
N GLY A 7 0.86 -21.48 -5.97
CA GLY A 7 0.63 -21.51 -7.40
C GLY A 7 1.48 -20.51 -8.16
N GLY A 8 2.79 -20.53 -7.93
CA GLY A 8 3.82 -20.15 -8.91
C GLY A 8 3.73 -18.78 -9.58
N ALA A 9 2.97 -17.84 -9.03
CA ALA A 9 3.05 -16.45 -9.43
C ALA A 9 2.86 -15.60 -8.18
N ASN A 10 3.98 -15.26 -7.56
CA ASN A 10 4.12 -14.07 -6.72
C ASN A 10 3.93 -12.80 -7.58
N THR A 11 2.92 -12.79 -8.44
CA THR A 11 2.55 -11.66 -9.27
C THR A 11 1.91 -10.64 -8.36
N PHE A 12 2.73 -9.66 -7.97
CA PHE A 12 2.25 -8.40 -7.48
C PHE A 12 1.40 -7.77 -8.59
N THR A 13 0.09 -7.86 -8.47
CA THR A 13 -0.80 -7.08 -9.31
C THR A 13 -0.74 -5.64 -8.83
N ALA A 14 -0.30 -4.71 -9.68
CA ALA A 14 -0.27 -3.30 -9.32
C ALA A 14 -1.70 -2.80 -9.07
N THR A 15 -2.09 -2.66 -7.81
CA THR A 15 -3.40 -2.13 -7.40
C THR A 15 -3.37 -0.61 -7.48
N GLY A 16 -3.47 -0.09 -8.71
CA GLY A 16 -3.49 1.34 -9.00
C GLY A 16 -2.16 2.06 -8.69
N SER A 17 -1.87 3.12 -9.44
CA SER A 17 -0.80 4.04 -9.05
C SER A 17 -1.22 4.80 -7.80
N LEU A 18 -0.35 4.86 -6.78
CA LEU A 18 -0.54 5.76 -5.65
C LEU A 18 -0.78 7.19 -6.19
N ALA A 19 -1.84 7.85 -5.72
CA ALA A 19 -2.18 9.20 -6.18
C ALA A 19 -1.07 10.22 -5.89
N THR A 20 -0.24 9.94 -4.87
CA THR A 20 0.96 10.69 -4.52
C THR A 20 2.13 9.72 -4.41
N ALA A 21 3.27 9.98 -5.05
CA ALA A 21 4.48 9.19 -4.84
C ALA A 21 4.96 9.35 -3.39
N ARG A 22 5.00 8.24 -2.63
CA ARG A 22 5.41 8.19 -1.22
C ARG A 22 6.35 7.02 -0.99
N GLY A 23 7.45 7.23 -0.26
CA GLY A 23 8.30 6.19 0.32
C GLY A 23 8.13 6.11 1.84
N LEU A 24 8.69 5.09 2.50
CA LEU A 24 8.64 4.94 3.98
C LEU A 24 7.23 4.97 4.60
N LEU A 25 6.21 4.59 3.82
CA LEU A 25 4.83 4.48 4.28
C LEU A 25 4.62 3.21 5.10
N THR A 26 3.63 3.22 5.98
CA THR A 26 3.13 2.00 6.63
C THR A 26 1.89 1.52 5.89
N ALA A 27 1.87 0.26 5.47
CA ALA A 27 0.71 -0.35 4.82
C ALA A 27 0.18 -1.53 5.64
N THR A 28 -1.05 -1.42 6.11
CA THR A 28 -1.72 -2.43 6.93
C THR A 28 -2.88 -3.04 6.15
N LEU A 29 -2.93 -4.38 6.09
CA LEU A 29 -4.09 -5.09 5.56
C LEU A 29 -5.19 -5.10 6.62
N LEU A 30 -6.39 -4.67 6.23
CA LEU A 30 -7.59 -4.76 7.04
C LEU A 30 -8.28 -6.11 6.82
N SER A 31 -9.07 -6.55 7.80
CA SER A 31 -9.82 -7.80 7.75
C SER A 31 -10.87 -7.85 6.64
N ASP A 32 -11.24 -6.71 6.07
CA ASP A 32 -12.17 -6.57 4.95
C ASP A 32 -11.49 -6.62 3.57
N GLY A 33 -10.19 -6.94 3.53
CA GLY A 33 -9.41 -7.07 2.29
C GLY A 33 -8.80 -5.78 1.77
N LYS A 34 -9.09 -4.63 2.40
CA LYS A 34 -8.53 -3.33 2.00
C LYS A 34 -7.14 -3.11 2.58
N VAL A 35 -6.32 -2.31 1.92
CA VAL A 35 -5.00 -1.88 2.40
C VAL A 35 -5.07 -0.44 2.85
N LEU A 36 -4.90 -0.21 4.15
CA LEU A 36 -4.70 1.12 4.71
C LEU A 36 -3.24 1.52 4.57
N VAL A 37 -2.98 2.58 3.82
CA VAL A 37 -1.68 3.22 3.68
C VAL A 37 -1.68 4.49 4.53
N ILE A 38 -0.76 4.59 5.47
CA ILE A 38 -0.63 5.74 6.37
C ILE A 38 0.77 6.35 6.26
N GLY A 39 0.78 7.67 6.17
CA GLY A 39 1.98 8.49 6.24
C GLY A 39 2.89 8.37 5.02
N GLY A 40 4.18 8.34 5.30
CA GLY A 40 5.25 8.26 4.31
C GLY A 40 5.97 9.60 4.09
N TYR A 41 6.94 9.56 3.19
CA TYR A 41 7.75 10.69 2.78
C TYR A 41 7.53 10.90 1.28
N GLY A 42 6.94 12.04 0.94
CA GLY A 42 6.71 12.47 -0.44
C GLY A 42 7.77 13.47 -0.89
N THR A 43 7.57 14.04 -2.07
CA THR A 43 8.47 15.05 -2.65
C THR A 43 8.61 16.32 -1.80
N ALA A 44 7.59 16.64 -1.00
CA ALA A 44 7.55 17.83 -0.15
C ALA A 44 7.86 17.55 1.35
N GLY A 45 8.22 16.32 1.70
CA GLY A 45 8.51 15.92 3.09
C GLY A 45 7.55 14.87 3.65
N TYR A 46 7.45 14.81 4.99
CA TYR A 46 6.56 13.86 5.67
C TYR A 46 5.10 14.15 5.35
N LEU A 47 4.35 13.10 4.99
CA LEU A 47 2.95 13.17 4.66
C LEU A 47 2.12 12.81 5.89
N ALA A 48 1.23 13.70 6.32
CA ALA A 48 0.26 13.45 7.39
C ALA A 48 -1.10 13.02 6.80
N SER A 49 -1.08 12.11 5.82
CA SER A 49 -2.30 11.65 5.14
C SER A 49 -2.38 10.12 5.12
N ALA A 50 -3.61 9.62 5.03
CA ALA A 50 -3.92 8.21 4.90
C ALA A 50 -4.73 7.97 3.62
N GLU A 51 -4.46 6.86 2.95
CA GLU A 51 -5.16 6.42 1.74
C GLU A 51 -5.59 4.96 1.92
N LEU A 52 -6.78 4.62 1.43
CA LEU A 52 -7.34 3.27 1.50
C LEU A 52 -7.40 2.68 0.10
N TYR A 53 -6.79 1.52 -0.08
CA TYR A 53 -6.72 0.80 -1.35
C TYR A 53 -7.53 -0.50 -1.28
N PHE A 54 -8.11 -0.88 -2.40
CA PHE A 54 -8.87 -2.14 -2.59
C PHE A 54 -8.00 -3.16 -3.34
#